data_AF-A0A527H9D1-F1
#
_entry.id   AF-A0A527H9D1-F1
#
_cell.length_a   1.000
_cell.length_b   1.000
_cell.length_c   1.000
_cell.angle_alpha   90.00
_cell.angle_beta   90.00
_cell.angle_gamma   90.00
#
_symmetry.space_group_name_H-M   'P 1'
#
loop_
_entity.id
_entity.type
_entity.pdbx_description
1 polymer ?
#
loop_
_entity_poly.entity_id
_entity_poly.type
_entity_poly.pdbx_seq_one_letter_code
_entity_poly.pdbx_strand_id
1 'polypeptide(L)'
;MWHWTSRRAAADDIETIKRQEATLVFSEFDEAIAFEIGTAIRDRALAGNLPIIVDIRTFDRPLFYAALPGSNASNPDWARRKINVVKRFLRSTYRMVLEQQRPDRSFK
;
A
#
# COMPACT_ATOMS: atom_id res chain seq x y z
N MET A 1 17.58 -29.05 -2.42
CA MET A 1 16.83 -28.87 -3.68
C MET A 1 15.42 -28.33 -3.38
N TRP A 2 15.25 -27.03 -3.09
CA TRP A 2 13.94 -26.35 -2.94
C TRP A 2 14.11 -24.81 -3.06
N HIS A 3 14.41 -24.28 -4.26
CA HIS A 3 14.55 -22.81 -4.49
C HIS A 3 13.84 -22.29 -5.75
N TRP A 4 12.91 -23.06 -6.32
CA TRP A 4 12.26 -22.73 -7.59
C TRP A 4 10.84 -22.16 -7.45
N THR A 5 10.12 -22.44 -6.35
CA THR A 5 8.76 -21.93 -6.12
C THR A 5 8.73 -20.45 -5.70
N SER A 6 9.68 -19.99 -4.89
CA SER A 6 9.67 -18.63 -4.33
C SER A 6 9.92 -17.52 -5.36
N ARG A 7 10.67 -17.79 -6.44
CA ARG A 7 11.03 -16.78 -7.45
C ARG A 7 9.94 -16.55 -8.49
N ARG A 8 9.25 -17.61 -8.89
CA ARG A 8 8.12 -17.53 -9.84
C ARG A 8 6.95 -16.81 -9.19
N ALA A 9 6.64 -17.15 -7.93
CA ALA A 9 5.64 -16.45 -7.12
C ALA A 9 5.89 -14.94 -7.04
N ALA A 10 7.13 -14.49 -6.77
CA ALA A 10 7.45 -13.06 -6.72
C ALA A 10 7.32 -12.34 -8.07
N ALA A 11 7.62 -13.02 -9.19
CA ALA A 11 7.45 -12.46 -10.52
C ALA A 11 5.96 -12.35 -10.90
N ASP A 12 5.17 -13.38 -10.58
CA ASP A 12 3.72 -13.43 -10.80
C ASP A 12 3.00 -12.37 -9.93
N ASP A 13 3.49 -12.14 -8.71
CA ASP A 13 3.01 -11.07 -7.83
C ASP A 13 3.27 -9.69 -8.44
N ILE A 14 4.48 -9.43 -8.99
CA ILE A 14 4.79 -8.14 -9.62
C ILE A 14 3.85 -7.84 -10.78
N GLU A 15 3.59 -8.80 -11.66
CA GLU A 15 2.68 -8.58 -12.79
C GLU A 15 1.23 -8.40 -12.34
N THR A 16 0.82 -9.10 -11.27
CA THR A 16 -0.50 -8.86 -10.65
C THR A 16 -0.62 -7.47 -10.08
N ILE A 17 0.40 -7.00 -9.34
CA ILE A 17 0.41 -5.66 -8.76
C ILE A 17 0.41 -4.59 -9.86
N LYS A 18 1.21 -4.74 -10.91
CA LYS A 18 1.20 -3.82 -12.07
C LYS A 18 -0.19 -3.70 -12.68
N ARG A 19 -0.88 -4.82 -12.88
CA ARG A 19 -2.25 -4.82 -13.40
C ARG A 19 -3.18 -4.09 -12.44
N GLN A 20 -3.12 -4.39 -11.14
CA GLN A 20 -3.94 -3.70 -10.13
C GLN A 20 -3.68 -2.19 -10.11
N GLU A 21 -2.41 -1.76 -10.13
CA GLU A 21 -2.02 -0.34 -10.19
C GLU A 21 -2.59 0.36 -11.43
N ALA A 22 -2.65 -0.33 -12.58
CA ALA A 22 -3.20 0.21 -13.81
C ALA A 22 -4.74 0.22 -13.85
N THR A 23 -5.40 -0.73 -13.17
CA THR A 23 -6.87 -0.89 -13.23
C THR A 23 -7.61 -0.22 -12.07
N LEU A 24 -6.99 -0.13 -10.89
CA LEU A 24 -7.59 0.45 -9.69
C LEU A 24 -7.38 1.97 -9.66
N VAL A 25 -7.85 2.62 -10.72
CA VAL A 25 -7.80 4.08 -10.90
C VAL A 25 -9.23 4.60 -10.94
N PHE A 26 -9.55 5.55 -10.06
CA PHE A 26 -10.86 6.18 -10.05
C PHE A 26 -11.00 7.14 -11.24
N SER A 27 -12.19 7.23 -11.83
CA SER A 27 -12.53 8.24 -12.85
C SER A 27 -12.57 9.65 -12.27
N GLU A 28 -12.95 9.76 -10.99
CA GLU A 28 -12.95 10.97 -10.18
C GLU A 28 -12.63 10.64 -8.73
N PHE A 29 -12.05 11.58 -8.00
CA PHE A 29 -11.68 11.35 -6.61
C PHE A 29 -11.76 12.65 -5.81
N ASP A 30 -12.62 12.66 -4.80
CA ASP A 30 -12.86 13.80 -3.91
C ASP A 30 -12.86 13.38 -2.43
N GLU A 31 -13.14 14.33 -1.55
CA GLU A 31 -13.21 14.12 -0.10
C GLU A 31 -14.29 13.10 0.31
N ALA A 32 -15.43 13.07 -0.39
CA ALA A 32 -16.54 12.17 -0.07
C ALA A 32 -16.15 10.72 -0.37
N ILE A 33 -15.58 10.48 -1.55
CA ILE A 33 -15.04 9.18 -1.96
C ILE A 33 -13.94 8.72 -0.99
N ALA A 34 -13.03 9.61 -0.60
CA ALA A 34 -11.99 9.29 0.37
C ALA A 34 -12.56 8.86 1.73
N PHE A 35 -13.61 9.55 2.20
CA PHE A 35 -14.28 9.22 3.45
C PHE A 35 -15.01 7.87 3.39
N GLU A 36 -15.72 7.59 2.31
CA GLU A 36 -16.41 6.31 2.09
C GLU A 36 -15.43 5.12 2.08
N ILE A 37 -14.35 5.22 1.30
CA ILE A 37 -13.31 4.18 1.23
C ILE A 37 -12.66 3.99 2.60
N GLY A 38 -12.28 5.08 3.26
CA GLY A 38 -11.64 5.04 4.56
C GLY A 38 -12.51 4.35 5.60
N THR A 39 -13.81 4.66 5.60
CA THR A 39 -14.81 4.07 6.50
C THR A 39 -15.00 2.58 6.20
N ALA A 40 -15.14 2.19 4.93
CA ALA A 40 -15.28 0.78 4.55
C ALA A 40 -14.07 -0.08 4.98
N ILE A 41 -12.84 0.45 4.82
CA ILE A 41 -11.61 -0.23 5.27
C ILE A 41 -11.58 -0.33 6.79
N ARG A 42 -11.89 0.77 7.50
CA ARG A 42 -11.95 0.80 8.97
C ARG A 42 -12.93 -0.23 9.50
N ASP A 43 -14.14 -0.30 8.96
CA ASP A 43 -15.19 -1.18 9.46
C ASP A 43 -14.84 -2.65 9.26
N ARG A 44 -14.26 -2.99 8.09
CA ARG A 44 -13.71 -4.33 7.85
C ARG A 44 -12.58 -4.67 8.83
N ALA A 45 -11.69 -3.72 9.11
CA ALA A 45 -10.58 -3.93 10.01
C ALA A 45 -11.03 -4.06 11.47
N LEU A 46 -12.08 -3.33 11.89
CA LEU A 46 -12.71 -3.53 13.21
C LEU A 46 -13.38 -4.90 13.32
N ALA A 47 -14.15 -5.31 12.32
CA ALA A 47 -14.76 -6.65 12.29
C ALA A 47 -13.71 -7.78 12.37
N GLY A 48 -12.51 -7.54 11.84
CA GLY A 48 -11.38 -8.46 11.90
C GLY A 48 -10.41 -8.26 13.08
N ASN A 49 -10.69 -7.35 14.02
CA ASN A 49 -9.76 -6.97 15.10
C ASN A 49 -8.32 -6.66 14.62
N LEU A 50 -8.18 -5.98 13.49
CA LEU A 50 -6.88 -5.69 12.89
C LEU A 50 -6.26 -4.41 13.48
N PRO A 51 -5.06 -4.47 14.08
CA PRO A 51 -4.40 -3.34 14.73
C PRO A 51 -3.65 -2.45 13.72
N ILE A 52 -4.38 -1.88 12.76
CA ILE A 52 -3.81 -1.09 11.66
C ILE A 52 -4.15 0.40 11.77
N ILE A 53 -3.46 1.20 10.96
CA ILE A 53 -3.91 2.55 10.61
C ILE A 53 -4.42 2.55 9.16
N VAL A 54 -5.35 3.45 8.87
CA VAL A 54 -5.85 3.75 7.52
C VAL A 54 -5.52 5.22 7.24
N ASP A 55 -4.87 5.49 6.12
CA ASP A 55 -4.39 6.82 5.74
C ASP A 55 -4.65 7.03 4.24
N ILE A 56 -5.59 7.91 3.91
CA ILE A 56 -5.95 8.27 2.54
C ILE A 56 -5.65 9.74 2.34
N ARG A 57 -4.89 10.05 1.29
CA ARG A 57 -4.39 11.40 1.03
C ARG A 57 -4.10 11.60 -0.45
N THR A 58 -4.20 12.85 -0.90
CA THR A 58 -3.40 13.29 -2.05
C THR A 58 -1.96 13.49 -1.59
N PHE A 59 -1.05 13.89 -2.49
CA PHE A 59 0.34 14.06 -2.07
C PHE A 59 0.47 14.99 -0.86
N ASP A 60 -0.22 16.12 -0.87
CA ASP A 60 0.05 17.16 0.13
C ASP A 60 -1.12 17.40 1.10
N ARG A 61 -2.24 16.67 0.95
CA ARG A 61 -3.42 16.83 1.80
C ARG A 61 -3.94 15.48 2.32
N PRO A 62 -3.97 15.25 3.65
CA PRO A 62 -4.69 14.13 4.23
C PRO A 62 -6.20 14.33 4.06
N LEU A 63 -6.90 13.27 3.66
CA LEU A 63 -8.36 13.28 3.45
C LEU A 63 -9.09 12.36 4.44
N PHE A 64 -8.44 11.28 4.88
CA PHE A 64 -8.96 10.39 5.92
C PHE A 64 -7.81 9.79 6.73
N TYR A 65 -7.99 9.72 8.05
CA TYR A 65 -7.08 9.00 8.94
C TYR A 65 -7.87 8.28 10.03
N ALA A 66 -7.56 7.00 10.25
CA ALA A 66 -8.07 6.23 11.38
C ALA A 66 -6.96 5.36 11.98
N ALA A 67 -6.75 5.48 13.30
CA ALA A 67 -5.97 4.53 14.08
C ALA A 67 -6.91 3.57 14.80
N LEU A 68 -6.77 2.27 14.57
CA LEU A 68 -7.64 1.25 15.17
C LEU A 68 -7.03 0.73 16.49
N PRO A 69 -7.85 0.14 17.38
CA PRO A 69 -7.38 -0.47 18.62
C PRO A 69 -6.19 -1.41 18.38
N GLY A 70 -5.15 -1.30 19.21
CA GLY A 70 -3.92 -2.10 19.10
C GLY A 70 -2.88 -1.57 18.10
N SER A 71 -3.23 -0.58 17.27
CA SER A 71 -2.22 0.17 16.50
C SER A 71 -1.35 1.02 17.44
N ASN A 72 -0.07 1.21 17.13
CA ASN A 72 0.89 1.90 18.00
C ASN A 72 1.43 3.20 17.37
N ALA A 73 2.13 4.00 18.18
CA ALA A 73 2.64 5.33 17.83
C ALA A 73 3.69 5.35 16.70
N SER A 74 4.28 4.21 16.33
CA SER A 74 5.23 4.14 15.20
C SER A 74 4.55 3.97 13.84
N ASN A 75 3.25 3.61 13.82
CA ASN A 75 2.51 3.42 12.58
C ASN A 75 2.44 4.67 11.70
N PRO A 76 2.19 5.90 12.22
CA PRO A 76 2.20 7.12 11.41
C PRO A 76 3.55 7.36 10.72
N ASP A 77 4.66 7.11 11.42
CA ASP A 77 6.01 7.25 10.85
C ASP A 77 6.25 6.21 9.74
N TRP A 78 5.75 4.99 9.92
CA TRP A 78 5.83 3.96 8.89
C TRP A 78 4.98 4.32 7.66
N ALA A 79 3.77 4.83 7.85
CA ALA A 79 2.94 5.35 6.76
C ALA A 79 3.64 6.49 6.02
N ARG A 80 4.20 7.49 6.73
CA ARG A 80 4.97 8.59 6.13
C ARG A 80 6.10 8.07 5.24
N ARG A 81 6.87 7.08 5.70
CA ARG A 81 7.97 6.49 4.90
C ARG A 81 7.44 5.84 3.62
N LYS A 82 6.33 5.10 3.70
CA LYS A 82 5.70 4.50 2.51
C LYS A 82 5.20 5.56 1.54
N ILE A 83 4.54 6.60 2.05
CA ILE A 83 4.06 7.72 1.24
C ILE A 83 5.21 8.38 0.48
N ASN A 84 6.36 8.59 1.12
CA ASN A 84 7.53 9.18 0.46
C ASN A 84 8.06 8.30 -0.70
N VAL A 85 8.02 6.98 -0.54
CA VAL A 85 8.37 6.04 -1.63
C VAL A 85 7.35 6.16 -2.77
N VAL A 86 6.05 6.12 -2.49
CA VAL A 86 5.00 6.23 -3.52
C VAL A 86 5.09 7.57 -4.24
N LYS A 87 5.29 8.69 -3.52
CA LYS A 87 5.49 10.03 -4.11
C LYS A 87 6.66 10.06 -5.08
N ARG A 88 7.78 9.40 -4.73
CA ARG A 88 9.01 9.43 -5.54
C ARG A 88 8.92 8.54 -6.79
N PHE A 89 8.32 7.35 -6.65
CA PHE A 89 8.37 6.32 -7.69
C PHE A 89 7.05 6.08 -8.43
N LEU A 90 5.95 6.67 -7.94
CA LEU A 90 4.60 6.49 -8.49
C LEU A 90 4.20 5.01 -8.61
N ARG A 91 4.64 4.20 -7.65
CA ARG A 91 4.40 2.75 -7.56
C ARG A 91 4.13 2.38 -6.13
N SER A 92 3.33 1.34 -5.91
CA SER A 92 3.11 0.80 -4.57
C SER A 92 4.43 0.36 -3.92
N THR A 93 4.55 0.54 -2.61
CA THR A 93 5.76 0.12 -1.90
C THR A 93 5.99 -1.39 -1.96
N TYR A 94 4.93 -2.17 -2.12
CA TYR A 94 5.03 -3.61 -2.27
C TYR A 94 5.71 -3.99 -3.58
N ARG A 95 5.31 -3.36 -4.70
CA ARG A 95 6.01 -3.51 -5.98
C ARG A 95 7.47 -3.12 -5.88
N MET A 96 7.79 -1.99 -5.25
CA MET A 96 9.17 -1.52 -5.07
C MET A 96 10.03 -2.53 -4.32
N VAL A 97 9.49 -3.13 -3.24
CA VAL A 97 10.20 -4.16 -2.47
C VAL A 97 10.47 -5.40 -3.32
N LEU A 98 9.47 -5.90 -4.05
CA LEU A 98 9.64 -7.09 -4.90
C LEU A 98 10.61 -6.83 -6.07
N GLU A 99 10.58 -5.64 -6.68
CA GLU A 99 11.52 -5.24 -7.73
C GLU A 99 12.96 -5.13 -7.20
N GLN A 100 13.18 -4.67 -5.96
CA GLN A 100 14.53 -4.57 -5.35
C GLN A 100 15.14 -5.94 -4.97
N GLN A 101 14.30 -6.93 -4.71
CA GLN A 101 14.74 -8.30 -4.41
C GLN A 101 15.18 -9.07 -5.67
N ARG A 102 15.07 -8.47 -6.86
CA ARG A 102 15.52 -9.09 -8.10
C ARG A 102 17.06 -9.12 -8.20
N PRO A 103 17.65 -10.21 -8.73
CA PRO A 103 19.11 -10.34 -8.84
C PRO A 103 19.75 -9.30 -9.77
N ASP A 104 19.00 -8.81 -10.76
CA ASP A 104 19.39 -7.84 -11.79
C ASP A 104 19.10 -6.38 -11.40
N ARG A 105 18.98 -6.09 -10.10
CA ARG A 105 18.62 -4.76 -9.62
C ARG A 105 19.56 -3.66 -10.14
N SER A 106 18.97 -2.57 -10.63
CA SER A 106 19.66 -1.36 -11.08
C SER A 106 20.03 -0.39 -9.94
N PHE A 107 19.56 -0.64 -8.71
CA PHE A 107 19.83 0.19 -7.54
C PHE A 107 20.53 -0.63 -6.45
N LYS A 108 21.72 -0.14 -6.02
CA LYS A 108 22.49 -0.66 -4.88
C LYS A 108 22.06 0.03 -3.59
#